data_AF-A0A0D2R5V1-F1
#
_entry.id   AF-A0A0D2R5V1-F1
#
_cell.length_a   1.000
_cell.length_b   1.000
_cell.length_c   1.000
_cell.angle_alpha   90.00
_cell.angle_beta   90.00
_cell.angle_gamma   90.00
#
_symmetry.space_group_name_H-M   'P 1'
#
loop_
_entity.id
_entity.type
_entity.pdbx_description
1 polymer ?
#
loop_
_entity_poly.entity_id
_entity_poly.type
_entity_poly.pdbx_seq_one_letter_code
_entity_poly.pdbx_strand_id
1 'polypeptide(L)' 'MDVFIASKRNRRGRRFCFVRYGRLEEAKRALWSLDGRWFSNHRLTVSMAKFIPRDDLWRKANGREIRQHT' A
#
# COMPACT_ATOMS: atom_id res chain seq x y z
N MET A 1 -8.62 -12.57 2.23
CA MET A 1 -8.27 -11.18 2.62
C MET A 1 -6.86 -11.23 3.15
N ASP A 2 -5.97 -10.38 2.66
CA ASP A 2 -4.55 -10.47 2.96
C ASP A 2 -4.08 -9.19 3.62
N VAL A 3 -3.22 -9.33 4.64
CA VAL A 3 -2.68 -8.20 5.39
C VAL A 3 -1.17 -8.24 5.31
N PHE A 4 -0.57 -7.12 4.92
CA PHE A 4 0.87 -6.95 4.87
C PHE A 4 1.28 -5.77 5.74
N ILE A 5 2.00 -6.06 6.82
CA ILE A 5 2.51 -5.04 7.74
C ILE A 5 3.94 -4.70 7.32
N ALA A 6 4.17 -3.45 6.93
CA ALA A 6 5.52 -3.02 6.56
C ALA A 6 6.38 -2.89 7.82
N SER A 7 7.53 -3.58 7.85
CA SER A 7 8.53 -3.41 8.90
C SER A 7 9.20 -2.03 8.84
N LYS A 8 9.34 -1.47 7.63
CA LYS A 8 9.89 -0.13 7.41
C LYS A 8 8.90 0.99 7.73
N ARG A 9 9.43 2.17 8.00
CA ARG A 9 8.65 3.41 8.16
C ARG A 9 8.58 4.18 6.85
N ASN A 10 7.56 5.01 6.70
CA ASN A 10 7.48 5.94 5.57
C ASN A 10 8.47 7.11 5.73
N ARG A 11 8.58 7.97 4.71
CA ARG A 11 9.48 9.15 4.74
C ARG A 11 9.24 10.11 5.91
N ARG A 12 8.03 10.08 6.49
CA ARG A 12 7.64 10.89 7.67
C ARG A 12 7.83 10.14 9.00
N GLY A 13 8.51 8.99 9.00
CA GLY A 13 8.75 8.19 10.19
C GLY A 13 7.54 7.43 10.72
N ARG A 14 6.42 7.37 9.98
CA ARG A 14 5.18 6.69 10.41
C ARG A 14 5.17 5.23 9.96
N ARG A 15 4.60 4.36 10.79
CA ARG A 15 4.29 2.97 10.44
C ARG A 15 3.11 2.92 9.45
N PHE A 16 3.06 1.89 8.63
CA PHE A 16 1.98 1.67 7.67
C PHE A 16 1.82 0.19 7.36
N CYS A 17 0.64 -0.18 6.85
CA CYS A 17 0.34 -1.52 6.37
C CYS A 17 -0.48 -1.42 5.09
N PHE A 18 -0.61 -2.54 4.39
CA PHE A 18 -1.49 -2.69 3.25
C PHE A 18 -2.48 -3.82 3.52
N VAL A 19 -3.71 -3.62 3.09
CA VAL A 19 -4.79 -4.59 3.25
C VAL A 19 -5.39 -4.83 1.87
N ARG A 20 -5.47 -6.10 1.46
CA ARG A 20 -6.11 -6.51 0.22
C ARG A 20 -7.50 -7.06 0.51
N TYR A 21 -8.50 -6.34 0.00
CA TYR A 21 -9.91 -6.78 -0.02
C TYR A 21 -10.19 -7.64 -1.24
N GLY A 22 -11.21 -8.51 -1.13
CA GLY A 22 -11.67 -9.33 -2.26
C GLY A 22 -12.43 -8.50 -3.29
N ARG A 23 -13.13 -7.45 -2.86
CA ARG A 23 -13.92 -6.57 -3.73
C ARG A 23 -13.55 -5.10 -3.55
N LEU A 24 -13.67 -4.34 -4.65
CA LEU A 24 -13.42 -2.90 -4.65
C LEU A 24 -14.36 -2.14 -3.68
N GLU A 25 -15.62 -2.56 -3.60
CA GLU A 25 -16.62 -1.90 -2.74
C GLU A 25 -16.27 -2.01 -1.26
N GLU A 26 -15.71 -3.14 -0.82
CA GLU A 26 -15.26 -3.33 0.56
C GLU A 26 -14.10 -2.38 0.88
N ALA A 27 -13.14 -2.25 -0.05
CA ALA A 27 -12.03 -1.31 0.09
C ALA A 27 -12.53 0.15 0.15
N LYS A 28 -13.53 0.52 -0.66
CA LYS A 28 -14.12 1.86 -0.65
C LYS A 28 -14.83 2.15 0.68
N ARG A 29 -15.59 1.18 1.21
CA ARG A 29 -16.23 1.31 2.52
C ARG A 29 -15.20 1.46 3.64
N ALA A 30 -14.12 0.68 3.60
CA ALA A 30 -13.04 0.77 4.56
C ALA A 30 -12.35 2.14 4.50
N LEU A 31 -12.04 2.65 3.30
CA LEU A 31 -11.48 3.98 3.10
C LEU A 31 -12.39 5.06 3.72
N TRP A 32 -13.68 5.05 3.38
CA TRP A 32 -14.63 6.04 3.86
C TRP A 32 -14.81 6.01 5.39
N SER A 33 -14.80 4.82 5.99
CA SER A 33 -15.06 4.65 7.42
C SER A 33 -13.82 4.87 8.30
N LEU A 34 -12.62 4.58 7.80
CA LEU A 34 -11.39 4.57 8.58
C LEU A 34 -10.50 5.79 8.32
N ASP A 35 -10.61 6.43 7.15
CA ASP A 35 -9.80 7.62 6.89
C ASP A 35 -10.14 8.73 7.88
N GLY A 36 -9.10 9.30 8.49
CA GLY A 36 -9.23 10.35 9.48
C GLY A 36 -9.74 9.89 10.86
N ARG A 37 -10.06 8.59 11.05
CA ARG A 37 -10.48 8.04 12.33
C ARG A 37 -9.32 8.00 13.32
N TRP A 38 -9.61 8.28 14.59
CA TRP A 38 -8.64 8.13 15.67
C TRP A 38 -8.57 6.68 16.13
N PHE A 39 -7.36 6.15 16.21
CA PHE A 39 -7.04 4.86 16.80
C PHE A 39 -6.00 5.07 17.88
N SER A 40 -6.40 4.88 19.14
CA SER A 40 -5.62 5.31 20.31
C SER A 40 -5.20 6.79 20.14
N ASN A 41 -3.91 7.10 20.13
CA ASN A 41 -3.38 8.46 20.01
C ASN A 41 -2.94 8.80 18.58
N HIS A 42 -3.33 8.01 17.58
CA HIS A 42 -2.94 8.20 16.19
C HIS A 42 -4.16 8.38 15.29
N ARG A 43 -4.14 9.44 14.47
CA ARG A 43 -5.10 9.62 13.39
C ARG A 43 -4.69 8.75 12.20
N LEU A 44 -5.57 7.83 11.82
CA LEU A 44 -5.36 6.98 10.66
C LEU A 44 -5.44 7.81 9.37
N THR A 45 -4.61 7.44 8.40
CA THR A 45 -4.69 7.94 7.03
C THR A 45 -4.82 6.71 6.14
N VAL A 46 -5.92 6.64 5.40
CA VAL A 46 -6.22 5.50 4.54
C VAL A 46 -6.26 5.98 3.09
N SER A 47 -5.69 5.20 2.19
CA SER A 47 -5.69 5.52 0.76
C SER A 47 -5.70 4.25 -0.08
N MET A 48 -6.23 4.37 -1.30
CA MET A 48 -6.23 3.26 -2.26
C MET A 48 -4.81 3.01 -2.76
N ALA A 49 -4.28 1.82 -2.49
CA ALA A 49 -2.99 1.39 -2.98
C ALA A 49 -3.13 0.72 -4.35
N LYS A 50 -2.18 0.98 -5.25
CA LYS A 50 -2.04 0.18 -6.48
C LYS A 50 -1.45 -1.18 -6.12
N PHE A 51 -2.19 -2.24 -6.43
CA PHE A 51 -1.66 -3.59 -6.34
C PHE A 51 -0.79 -3.88 -7.57
N ILE A 52 0.45 -4.28 -7.35
CA ILE A 52 1.35 -4.77 -8.39
C ILE A 52 1.68 -6.22 -8.00
N PRO A 53 1.32 -7.21 -8.83
CA PRO A 53 1.70 -8.60 -8.59
C PRO A 53 3.22 -8.72 -8.41
N ARG A 54 3.65 -9.66 -7.58
CA ARG A 54 5.08 -9.83 -7.25
C ARG A 54 5.91 -10.08 -8.53
N ASP A 55 5.38 -10.81 -9.49
CA ASP A 55 6.01 -11.07 -10.79
C ASP A 55 6.20 -9.81 -11.64
N ASP A 56 5.23 -8.89 -11.63
CA ASP A 56 5.33 -7.61 -12.34
C ASP A 56 6.33 -6.65 -11.69
N LEU A 57 6.49 -6.73 -10.36
CA LEU A 57 7.45 -5.89 -9.63
C LEU A 57 8.89 -6.21 -10.06
N TRP A 58 9.25 -7.48 -10.19
CA TRP A 58 10.57 -7.91 -10.64
C TRP A 58 10.82 -7.57 -12.12
N ARG A 59 9.81 -7.73 -12.99
CA ARG A 59 9.93 -7.29 -14.40
C ARG A 59 10.21 -5.79 -14.51
N LYS A 60 9.57 -4.96 -13.69
CA LYS A 60 9.80 -3.50 -13.69
C LYS A 60 11.16 -3.11 -13.12
N ALA A 61 11.68 -3.88 -12.16
CA ALA A 61 13.03 -3.68 -11.64
C ALA A 61 14.08 -4.00 -12.72
N ASN A 62 13.95 -5.15 -13.38
CA ASN A 62 14.91 -5.61 -14.38
C ASN A 62 14.82 -4.83 -15.70
N GLY A 63 13.61 -4.41 -16.12
CA GLY A 63 13.43 -3.60 -17.34
C GLY A 63 13.91 -2.15 -17.24
N ARG A 64 14.20 -1.65 -16.02
CA ARG A 64 14.82 -0.33 -15.81
C ARG A 64 16.34 -0.34 -16.02
N GLU A 65 16.97 -1.50 -15.87
CA GLU A 65 18.41 -1.67 -16.04
C GLU A 65 18.80 -1.63 -17.53
N ILE A 66 17.95 -2.17 -18.41
CA ILE A 66 18.21 -2.27 -19.85
C ILE A 66 18.16 -0.90 -20.57
N ARG A 67 17.52 0.12 -19.98
CA ARG A 67 17.31 1.44 -20.62
C ARG A 67 18.33 2.51 -20.26
N GLN A 68 19.32 2.22 -19.41
CA GLN A 68 20.38 3.18 -19.03
C GLN A 68 21.71 2.91 -19.75
N HIS A 69 21.70 2.05 -20.76
CA HIS A 69 22.86 1.71 -21.59
C HIS A 69 22.45 1.75 -23.07
N THR A 70 22.09 2.94 -23.57
CA THR A 70 22.08 3.29 -24.99
C THR A 70 22.30 4.78 -25.11
#